data_AF-A0A183GW23-F1
#
_entry.id   AF-A0A183GW23-F1
#
_cell.length_a   1.000
_cell.length_b   1.000
_cell.length_c   1.000
_cell.angle_alpha   90.00
_cell.angle_beta   90.00
_cell.angle_gamma   90.00
#
_symmetry.space_group_name_H-M   'P 1'
#
loop_
_entity.id
_entity.type
_entity.pdbx_description
1 polymer ?
#
loop_
_entity_poly.entity_id
_entity_poly.type
_entity_poly.pdbx_seq_one_letter_code
_entity_poly.pdbx_strand_id
1 'polypeptide(L)'
;LIRYVSDSAAAEERVPLPVDLNEVLKNLGETYETRLTSDQLKTCRKFREGRIRYEYYAAREDGLLEIPEDEREKYMLAERDVSKTIKAMVNILFEINPPKILCLLPHDVLPLERDKHGRDLLQSCLAV
;
A
#
# COMPACT_ATOMS: atom_id res chain seq x y z
N LEU A 1 -7.12 0.01 -13.90
CA LEU A 1 -5.65 0.00 -13.96
C LEU A 1 -5.15 0.31 -12.56
N ILE A 2 -4.23 -0.48 -12.03
CA ILE A 2 -3.50 -0.17 -10.80
C ILE A 2 -2.00 -0.25 -11.12
N ARG A 3 -1.22 0.70 -10.61
CA ARG A 3 0.23 0.75 -10.76
C ARG A 3 0.87 0.46 -9.40
N TYR A 4 1.79 -0.50 -9.35
CA TYR A 4 2.69 -0.66 -8.21
C TYR A 4 3.87 0.30 -8.39
N VAL A 5 4.19 1.00 -7.30
CA VAL A 5 5.35 1.88 -7.18
C VAL A 5 6.03 1.45 -5.90
N SER A 6 7.32 1.11 -5.96
CA SER A 6 8.07 0.78 -4.75
C SER A 6 8.18 2.00 -3.85
N ASP A 7 8.33 1.79 -2.55
CA ASP A 7 8.45 2.90 -1.60
C ASP A 7 9.71 3.75 -1.89
N SER A 8 10.79 3.15 -2.44
CA SER A 8 11.96 3.89 -2.92
C SER A 8 11.66 4.79 -4.12
N ALA A 9 10.91 4.29 -5.12
CA ALA A 9 10.53 5.09 -6.27
C ALA A 9 9.51 6.17 -5.88
N ALA A 10 8.60 5.88 -4.95
CA ALA A 10 7.63 6.84 -4.43
C ALA A 10 8.30 7.99 -3.66
N ALA A 11 9.43 7.75 -2.98
CA ALA A 11 10.21 8.81 -2.33
C ALA A 11 10.89 9.75 -3.35
N GLU A 12 11.23 9.26 -4.54
CA GLU A 12 11.82 10.05 -5.62
C GLU A 12 10.76 10.75 -6.50
N GLU A 13 9.59 10.13 -6.65
CA GLU A 13 8.49 10.60 -7.52
C GLU A 13 7.64 11.68 -6.81
N ARG A 14 7.60 12.89 -7.38
CA ARG A 14 7.09 14.08 -6.65
C ARG A 14 5.57 14.12 -6.40
N VAL A 15 4.76 13.33 -7.11
CA VAL A 15 3.29 13.38 -6.97
C VAL A 15 2.69 11.98 -7.14
N PRO A 16 2.11 11.38 -6.07
CA PRO A 16 1.36 10.13 -6.17
C PRO A 16 0.16 10.26 -7.11
N LEU A 17 -0.10 9.23 -7.91
CA LEU A 17 -1.26 9.16 -8.80
C LEU A 17 -2.41 8.38 -8.14
N PRO A 18 -3.67 8.73 -8.43
CA PRO A 18 -4.83 7.99 -7.87
C PRO A 18 -4.89 6.50 -8.22
N VAL A 19 -4.16 6.08 -9.27
CA VAL A 19 -4.07 4.67 -9.71
C VAL A 19 -2.92 3.91 -9.02
N ASP A 20 -2.10 4.59 -8.24
CA ASP A 20 -1.00 3.97 -7.52
C ASP A 20 -1.56 3.10 -6.40
N LEU A 21 -0.98 1.91 -6.24
CA LEU A 21 -1.50 0.92 -5.30
C LEU A 21 -1.56 1.48 -3.88
N ASN A 22 -0.55 2.23 -3.44
CA ASN A 22 -0.56 2.86 -2.12
C ASN A 22 -1.75 3.83 -1.94
N GLU A 23 -2.07 4.63 -2.96
CA GLU A 23 -3.23 5.52 -2.94
C GLU A 23 -4.55 4.75 -2.96
N VAL A 24 -4.66 3.73 -3.80
CA VAL A 24 -5.84 2.87 -3.87
C VAL A 24 -6.10 2.18 -2.53
N LEU A 25 -5.06 1.62 -1.90
CA LEU A 25 -5.18 0.91 -0.64
C LEU A 25 -5.48 1.85 0.53
N LYS A 26 -4.87 3.05 0.57
CA LYS A 26 -5.19 4.07 1.59
C LYS A 26 -6.67 4.44 1.56
N ASN A 27 -7.28 4.54 0.38
CA ASN A 27 -8.67 4.96 0.22
C ASN A 27 -9.68 3.79 0.15
N LEU A 28 -9.22 2.54 0.23
CA LEU A 28 -10.06 1.35 0.06
C LEU A 28 -11.22 1.29 1.07
N GLY A 29 -10.91 1.56 2.33
CA GLY A 29 -11.89 1.52 3.43
C GLY A 29 -13.00 2.56 3.31
N GLU A 30 -12.65 3.77 2.87
CA GLU A 30 -13.60 4.88 2.67
C GLU A 30 -14.41 4.68 1.38
N THR A 31 -13.75 4.27 0.29
CA THR A 31 -14.38 4.09 -1.03
C THR A 31 -15.42 2.98 -1.04
N TYR A 32 -15.19 1.90 -0.27
CA TYR A 32 -16.04 0.72 -0.26
C TYR A 32 -16.67 0.43 1.10
N GLU A 33 -16.85 1.46 1.94
CA GLU A 33 -17.29 1.31 3.33
C GLU A 33 -18.51 0.37 3.49
N THR A 34 -19.53 0.57 2.65
CA THR A 34 -20.79 -0.19 2.68
C THR A 34 -20.67 -1.64 2.21
N ARG A 35 -19.54 -2.02 1.61
CA ARG A 35 -19.26 -3.36 1.06
C ARG A 35 -18.28 -4.16 1.93
N LEU A 36 -17.73 -3.55 2.98
CA LEU A 36 -16.71 -4.14 3.84
C LEU A 36 -17.32 -4.60 5.16
N THR A 37 -16.80 -5.70 5.71
CA THR A 37 -17.13 -6.10 7.07
C THR A 37 -16.47 -5.17 8.09
N SER A 38 -16.97 -5.18 9.34
CA SER A 38 -16.38 -4.41 10.43
C SER A 38 -14.87 -4.69 10.63
N ASP A 39 -14.44 -5.95 10.47
CA ASP A 39 -13.04 -6.32 10.62
C ASP A 39 -12.17 -5.92 9.42
N GLN A 40 -12.73 -5.99 8.20
CA GLN A 40 -12.07 -5.44 7.02
C GLN A 40 -11.90 -3.91 7.14
N LEU A 41 -12.91 -3.19 7.66
CA LEU A 41 -12.82 -1.76 7.93
C LEU A 41 -11.76 -1.41 8.98
N LYS A 42 -11.67 -2.20 10.06
CA LYS A 42 -10.58 -2.04 11.05
C LYS A 42 -9.21 -2.23 10.41
N THR A 43 -9.06 -3.23 9.54
CA THR A 43 -7.82 -3.49 8.80
C THR A 43 -7.49 -2.32 7.88
N CYS A 44 -8.47 -1.80 7.14
CA CYS A 44 -8.30 -0.63 6.26
C CYS A 44 -7.86 0.62 7.03
N ARG A 45 -8.50 0.92 8.17
CA ARG A 45 -8.11 2.05 9.02
C ARG A 45 -6.68 1.92 9.52
N LYS A 46 -6.33 0.75 10.05
CA LYS A 46 -4.98 0.48 10.57
C LYS A 46 -3.91 0.61 9.48
N PHE A 47 -4.16 0.06 8.30
CA PHE A 47 -3.25 0.22 7.16
C PHE A 47 -3.11 1.69 6.76
N ARG A 48 -4.22 2.41 6.61
CA ARG A 48 -4.22 3.83 6.19
C ARG A 48 -3.42 4.69 7.16
N GLU A 49 -3.69 4.58 8.46
CA GLU A 49 -2.98 5.33 9.50
C GLU A 49 -1.49 4.98 9.51
N GLY A 50 -1.15 3.69 9.43
CA GLY A 50 0.23 3.22 9.34
C GLY A 50 0.95 3.75 8.09
N ARG A 51 0.30 3.67 6.91
CA ARG A 51 0.90 4.06 5.63
C ARG A 51 1.10 5.58 5.54
N ILE A 52 0.14 6.39 6.00
CA ILE A 52 0.29 7.86 6.05
C ILE A 52 1.50 8.24 6.91
N ARG A 53 1.65 7.61 8.09
CA ARG A 53 2.78 7.89 8.97
C ARG A 53 4.10 7.37 8.40
N TYR A 54 4.09 6.19 7.78
CA TYR A 54 5.27 5.64 7.11
C TYR A 54 5.76 6.55 5.98
N GLU A 55 4.87 6.98 5.10
CA GLU A 55 5.17 7.90 4.00
C GLU A 55 5.67 9.26 4.50
N TYR A 56 5.14 9.77 5.60
CA TYR A 56 5.64 10.99 6.25
C TYR A 56 7.13 10.88 6.61
N TYR A 57 7.57 9.74 7.19
CA TYR A 57 8.98 9.53 7.51
C TYR A 57 9.83 9.27 6.28
N ALA A 58 9.31 8.54 5.29
CA ALA A 58 10.02 8.24 4.04
C ALA A 58 10.26 9.47 3.17
N ALA A 59 9.40 10.49 3.26
CA ALA A 59 9.48 11.72 2.47
C ALA A 59 10.41 12.80 3.07
N ARG A 60 11.04 12.56 4.23
CA ARG A 60 11.95 13.53 4.84
C ARG A 60 13.25 13.63 4.05
N GLU A 61 13.84 14.83 3.96
CA GLU A 61 15.11 15.06 3.27
C GLU A 61 16.29 14.30 3.91
N ASP A 62 16.24 14.09 5.22
CA ASP A 62 17.21 13.29 6.00
C ASP A 62 16.90 11.78 5.96
N GLY A 63 15.78 11.40 5.31
CA GLY A 63 15.31 10.04 5.13
C GLY A 63 15.09 9.27 6.44
N LEU A 64 15.25 7.96 6.37
CA LEU A 64 15.15 7.06 7.53
C LEU A 64 16.40 7.05 8.42
N LEU A 65 17.46 7.78 8.04
CA LEU A 65 18.77 7.74 8.69
C LEU A 65 18.85 8.63 9.94
N GLU A 66 18.06 9.71 10.00
CA GLU A 66 18.05 10.66 11.12
C GLU A 66 16.68 10.77 11.81
N ILE A 67 15.94 9.66 11.92
CA ILE A 67 14.70 9.68 12.70
C ILE A 67 15.05 9.93 14.18
N PRO A 68 14.55 11.02 14.80
CA PRO A 68 14.80 11.29 16.22
C PRO A 68 14.39 10.12 17.11
N GLU A 69 15.10 9.92 18.22
CA GLU A 69 14.86 8.76 19.11
C GLU A 69 13.42 8.75 19.67
N ASP A 70 12.85 9.92 19.95
CA ASP A 70 11.47 10.12 20.42
C ASP A 70 10.41 9.90 19.31
N GLU A 71 10.83 9.88 18.04
CA GLU A 71 9.99 9.57 16.88
C GLU A 71 10.21 8.14 16.35
N ARG A 72 11.33 7.51 16.70
CA ARG A 72 11.70 6.17 16.24
C ARG A 72 10.64 5.12 16.58
N GLU A 73 10.07 5.18 17.78
CA GLU A 73 8.99 4.27 18.17
C GLU A 73 7.76 4.45 17.25
N LYS A 74 7.40 5.69 16.91
CA LYS A 74 6.26 6.00 16.03
C LYS A 74 6.49 5.46 14.63
N TYR A 75 7.71 5.58 14.11
CA TYR A 75 8.10 5.00 12.83
C TYR A 75 8.01 3.47 12.86
N MET A 76 8.59 2.82 13.89
CA MET A 76 8.54 1.36 14.04
C MET A 76 7.10 0.83 14.14
N LEU A 77 6.21 1.56 14.81
CA LEU A 77 4.79 1.23 14.87
C LEU A 77 4.13 1.34 13.49
N ALA A 78 4.46 2.38 12.72
CA ALA A 78 3.92 2.59 11.37
C ALA A 78 4.37 1.50 10.39
N GLU A 79 5.67 1.20 10.34
CA GLU A 79 6.24 0.12 9.53
C GLU A 79 5.57 -1.22 9.87
N ARG A 80 5.50 -1.56 11.15
CA ARG A 80 4.85 -2.78 11.63
C ARG A 80 3.39 -2.85 11.22
N ASP A 81 2.66 -1.74 11.34
CA ASP A 81 1.24 -1.71 11.01
C ASP A 81 1.00 -1.87 9.50
N VAL A 82 1.84 -1.27 8.65
CA VAL A 82 1.85 -1.49 7.19
C VAL A 82 2.18 -2.94 6.85
N SER A 83 3.30 -3.46 7.34
CA SER A 83 3.79 -4.82 7.07
C SER A 83 2.76 -5.89 7.48
N LYS A 84 2.12 -5.73 8.64
CA LYS A 84 1.09 -6.68 9.10
C LYS A 84 -0.22 -6.62 8.33
N THR A 85 -0.52 -5.52 7.67
CA THR A 85 -1.84 -5.30 7.04
C THR A 85 -1.81 -5.32 5.51
N ILE A 86 -0.68 -5.07 4.86
CA ILE A 86 -0.58 -4.93 3.40
C ILE A 86 -1.12 -6.16 2.65
N LYS A 87 -0.81 -7.38 3.10
CA LYS A 87 -1.31 -8.61 2.49
C LYS A 87 -2.83 -8.72 2.58
N ALA A 88 -3.40 -8.37 3.74
CA ALA A 88 -4.84 -8.36 3.95
C ALA A 88 -5.52 -7.28 3.09
N MET A 89 -4.92 -6.10 2.98
CA MET A 89 -5.42 -5.01 2.13
C MET A 89 -5.48 -5.39 0.66
N VAL A 90 -4.44 -6.04 0.14
CA VAL A 90 -4.43 -6.57 -1.23
C VAL A 90 -5.53 -7.61 -1.41
N ASN A 91 -5.72 -8.52 -0.45
CA ASN A 91 -6.80 -9.51 -0.55
C ASN A 91 -8.18 -8.85 -0.60
N ILE A 92 -8.45 -7.87 0.27
CA ILE A 92 -9.71 -7.11 0.29
C ILE A 92 -9.93 -6.41 -1.05
N LEU A 93 -8.90 -5.74 -1.59
CA LEU A 93 -8.97 -5.08 -2.89
C LEU A 93 -9.39 -6.07 -3.99
N PHE A 94 -8.76 -7.25 -4.05
CA PHE A 94 -9.09 -8.25 -5.07
C PHE A 94 -10.46 -8.89 -4.88
N GLU A 95 -10.98 -8.96 -3.66
CA GLU A 95 -12.34 -9.46 -3.37
C GLU A 95 -13.41 -8.44 -3.79
N ILE A 96 -13.20 -7.16 -3.47
CA ILE A 96 -14.21 -6.11 -3.63
C ILE A 96 -14.13 -5.42 -4.99
N ASN A 97 -12.92 -5.19 -5.50
CA ASN A 97 -12.69 -4.52 -6.77
C ASN A 97 -11.40 -5.04 -7.44
N PRO A 98 -11.43 -6.28 -7.98
CA PRO A 98 -10.25 -6.86 -8.61
C PRO A 98 -9.74 -5.97 -9.75
N PRO A 99 -8.47 -5.53 -9.71
CA PRO A 99 -7.92 -4.73 -10.77
C PRO A 99 -7.88 -5.51 -12.08
N LYS A 100 -8.28 -4.87 -13.18
CA LYS A 100 -8.22 -5.46 -14.53
C LYS A 100 -6.81 -5.51 -15.11
N ILE A 101 -5.94 -4.59 -14.68
CA ILE A 101 -4.56 -4.44 -15.15
C ILE A 101 -3.72 -4.03 -13.95
N LEU A 102 -2.59 -4.70 -13.76
CA LEU A 102 -1.58 -4.34 -12.76
C LEU A 102 -0.24 -4.11 -13.46
N CYS A 103 0.29 -2.91 -13.29
CA CYS A 103 1.65 -2.58 -13.74
C CYS A 103 2.60 -2.75 -12.56
N LEU A 104 3.51 -3.72 -12.63
CA LEU A 104 4.49 -3.98 -11.56
C LEU A 104 5.82 -3.24 -11.79
N LEU A 105 6.18 -3.01 -13.05
CA LEU A 105 7.41 -2.35 -13.44
C LEU A 105 7.09 -1.31 -14.54
N PRO A 106 7.95 -0.29 -14.75
CA PRO A 106 7.76 0.73 -15.79
C PRO A 106 7.56 0.16 -17.20
N HIS A 107 7.98 -1.09 -17.42
CA HIS A 107 7.88 -1.78 -18.71
C HIS A 107 7.03 -3.06 -18.68
N ASP A 108 6.55 -3.51 -17.51
CA ASP A 108 5.76 -4.75 -17.40
C ASP A 108 4.29 -4.44 -17.05
N VAL A 109 3.44 -4.56 -18.07
CA VAL A 109 1.98 -4.52 -17.95
C VAL A 109 1.47 -5.96 -17.91
N LEU A 110 1.04 -6.43 -16.75
CA LEU A 110 0.42 -7.75 -16.63
C LEU A 110 -1.11 -7.61 -16.71
N PRO A 111 -1.78 -8.20 -17.73
CA PRO A 111 -3.23 -8.32 -17.70
C PRO A 111 -3.63 -9.21 -16.53
N LEU A 112 -4.37 -8.66 -15.58
CA LEU A 112 -4.93 -9.41 -14.45
C LEU A 112 -6.30 -9.93 -14.83
N GLU A 113 -6.37 -10.85 -15.80
CA GLU A 113 -7.60 -11.61 -16.03
C GLU A 113 -7.77 -12.67 -14.94
N ARG A 114 -8.23 -12.26 -13.75
CA ARG A 114 -8.66 -13.16 -12.66
C ARG A 114 -7.64 -14.26 -12.28
N ASP A 115 -6.35 -14.06 -12.52
CA ASP A 115 -5.34 -15.07 -12.26
C ASP A 115 -4.75 -14.89 -10.86
N LYS A 116 -4.69 -16.00 -10.12
CA LYS A 116 -3.98 -16.13 -8.83
C LYS A 116 -2.54 -15.63 -8.93
N HIS A 117 -1.90 -15.83 -10.09
CA HIS A 117 -0.49 -15.54 -10.31
C HIS A 117 -0.14 -14.06 -10.11
N GLY A 118 -0.97 -13.14 -10.63
CA GLY A 118 -0.71 -11.71 -10.49
C GLY A 118 -0.93 -11.17 -9.07
N ARG A 119 -1.86 -11.79 -8.31
CA ARG A 119 -2.01 -11.51 -6.87
C ARG A 119 -0.79 -11.98 -6.09
N ASP A 120 -0.31 -13.19 -6.37
CA ASP A 120 0.84 -13.78 -5.68
C ASP A 120 2.13 -12.99 -5.97
N LEU A 121 2.33 -12.58 -7.23
CA LEU A 121 3.41 -11.68 -7.63
C LEU A 121 3.34 -10.36 -6.87
N LEU A 122 2.17 -9.71 -6.84
CA LEU A 122 2.02 -8.46 -6.09
C LEU A 122 2.32 -8.63 -4.60
N GLN A 123 1.85 -9.71 -3.99
CA GLN A 123 2.14 -10.03 -2.58
C GLN A 123 3.63 -10.28 -2.34
N SER A 124 4.34 -10.87 -3.30
CA SER A 124 5.80 -11.05 -3.22
C SER A 124 6.56 -9.72 -3.32
N CYS A 125 6.10 -8.78 -4.15
CA CYS A 125 6.68 -7.44 -4.23
C CYS A 125 6.45 -6.59 -2.99
N LEU A 126 5.38 -6.88 -2.22
CA LEU A 126 4.97 -6.12 -1.03
C LEU A 126 5.47 -6.73 0.29
N ALA A 127 6.13 -7.88 0.24
CA ALA A 127 6.79 -8.46 1.40
C ALA A 127 8.09 -7.66 1.66
N VAL A 128 8.04 -6.79 2.66
CA VAL A 128 9.23 -6.15 3.26
C VAL A 128 9.97 -7.18 4.12
#